data_AF-A0A945UQR9-F1
#
_entry.id   AF-A0A945UQR9-F1
#
_cell.length_a   1.000
_cell.length_b   1.000
_cell.length_c   1.000
_cell.angle_alpha   90.00
_cell.angle_beta   90.00
_cell.angle_gamma   90.00
#
_symmetry.space_group_name_H-M   'P 1'
#
loop_
_entity.id
_entity.type
_entity.pdbx_description
1 polymer ?
#
loop_
_entity_poly.entity_id
_entity_poly.type
_entity_poly.pdbx_seq_one_letter_code
_entity_poly.pdbx_strand_id
1 'polypeptide(L)'
;MAQPPSPAECANCGTDVPAGARACPECGADERTGWRETDIYDGLELPMEAWDESGANDKPLSRELAWYWWAAGMTVLIGFILVVLGLN
;
A
#
# COMPACT_ATOMS: atom_id res chain seq x y z
N MET A 1 -3.44 -37.11 -5.82
CA MET A 1 -4.17 -35.84 -5.75
C MET A 1 -4.76 -35.65 -7.14
N ALA A 2 -6.08 -35.78 -7.29
CA ALA A 2 -6.73 -35.60 -8.58
C ALA A 2 -6.84 -34.09 -8.83
N GLN A 3 -6.16 -33.62 -9.88
CA GLN A 3 -6.17 -32.24 -10.36
C GLN A 3 -7.62 -31.89 -10.80
N PRO A 4 -8.29 -30.87 -10.22
CA PRO A 4 -9.54 -30.34 -10.75
C PRO A 4 -9.53 -30.14 -12.28
N PRO A 5 -10.69 -30.24 -12.94
CA PRO A 5 -10.76 -29.98 -14.37
C PRO A 5 -10.36 -28.52 -14.65
N SER A 6 -9.57 -28.31 -15.71
CA SER A 6 -9.24 -26.97 -16.21
C SER A 6 -10.53 -26.21 -16.55
N PRO A 7 -10.67 -24.93 -16.13
CA PRO A 7 -11.84 -24.13 -16.47
C PRO A 7 -11.93 -23.92 -17.99
N ALA A 8 -13.11 -23.54 -18.50
CA ALA A 8 -13.26 -23.20 -19.92
C ALA A 8 -12.56 -21.88 -20.29
N GLU A 9 -12.52 -20.93 -19.33
CA GLU A 9 -11.88 -19.62 -19.47
C GLU A 9 -10.91 -19.40 -18.31
N CYS A 10 -9.75 -18.81 -18.58
CA CYS A 10 -8.73 -18.55 -17.58
C CYS A 10 -9.14 -17.38 -16.68
N ALA A 11 -9.31 -17.60 -15.38
CA ALA A 11 -9.66 -16.53 -14.43
C ALA A 11 -8.56 -15.43 -14.29
N ASN A 12 -7.32 -15.71 -14.70
CA ASN A 12 -6.23 -14.74 -14.63
C ASN A 12 -6.14 -13.81 -15.86
N CYS A 13 -6.50 -14.28 -17.06
CA CYS A 13 -6.31 -13.51 -18.30
C CYS A 13 -7.51 -13.49 -19.26
N GLY A 14 -8.57 -14.25 -18.99
CA GLY A 14 -9.79 -14.31 -19.80
C GLY A 14 -9.67 -15.10 -21.11
N THR A 15 -8.57 -15.83 -21.33
CA THR A 15 -8.42 -16.66 -22.54
C THR A 15 -9.12 -18.01 -22.38
N ASP A 16 -9.70 -18.52 -23.47
CA ASP A 16 -10.18 -19.90 -23.53
C ASP A 16 -9.07 -20.91 -23.19
N VAL A 17 -9.34 -21.79 -22.25
CA VAL A 17 -8.44 -22.84 -21.81
C VAL A 17 -8.90 -24.18 -22.40
N PRO A 18 -8.05 -24.87 -23.18
CA PRO A 18 -8.38 -26.18 -23.71
C PRO A 18 -8.66 -27.20 -22.60
N ALA A 19 -9.65 -28.07 -22.81
CA ALA A 19 -9.98 -29.13 -21.88
C ALA A 19 -8.76 -30.03 -21.59
N GLY A 20 -8.40 -30.17 -20.32
CA GLY A 20 -7.27 -30.99 -19.88
C GLY A 20 -5.91 -30.30 -19.96
N ALA A 21 -5.87 -28.99 -20.22
CA ALA A 21 -4.66 -28.20 -20.09
C ALA A 21 -4.16 -28.22 -18.63
N ARG A 22 -2.84 -28.29 -18.43
CA ARG A 22 -2.23 -28.22 -17.09
C ARG A 22 -1.99 -26.78 -16.62
N ALA A 23 -1.89 -25.85 -17.57
CA ALA A 23 -1.71 -24.43 -17.36
C ALA A 23 -2.26 -23.67 -18.57
N CYS A 24 -2.58 -22.38 -18.39
CA CYS A 24 -3.05 -21.49 -19.44
C CYS A 24 -1.92 -21.25 -20.46
N PRO A 25 -2.17 -21.47 -21.76
CA PRO A 25 -1.13 -21.32 -22.78
C PRO A 25 -0.64 -19.88 -22.96
N GLU A 26 -1.45 -18.88 -22.58
CA GLU A 26 -1.10 -17.47 -22.77
C GLU A 26 -0.37 -16.86 -21.56
N CYS A 27 -0.90 -17.04 -20.35
CA CYS A 27 -0.31 -16.41 -19.16
C CYS A 27 0.44 -17.39 -18.24
N GLY A 28 0.35 -18.70 -18.49
CA GLY A 28 1.00 -19.72 -17.66
C GLY A 28 0.31 -20.01 -16.32
N ALA A 29 -0.87 -19.41 -16.05
CA ALA A 29 -1.62 -19.66 -14.82
C ALA A 29 -2.11 -21.12 -14.75
N ASP A 30 -2.04 -21.71 -13.57
CA ASP A 30 -2.48 -23.08 -13.25
C ASP A 30 -3.38 -23.08 -12.01
N GLU A 31 -3.79 -24.26 -11.54
CA GLU A 31 -4.57 -24.37 -10.31
C GLU A 31 -3.93 -23.79 -9.06
N ARG A 32 -2.60 -23.68 -8.97
CA ARG A 32 -1.98 -23.11 -7.78
C ARG A 32 -1.94 -21.59 -7.87
N THR A 33 -1.78 -21.09 -9.08
CA THR A 33 -1.41 -19.70 -9.37
C THR A 33 -2.52 -18.85 -9.93
N GLY A 34 -3.63 -19.42 -10.43
CA GLY A 34 -4.69 -18.59 -11.01
C GLY A 34 -5.99 -19.25 -11.46
N TRP A 35 -6.21 -20.56 -11.29
CA TRP A 35 -7.52 -21.21 -11.58
C TRP A 35 -8.36 -21.52 -10.34
N ARG A 36 -7.91 -21.14 -9.14
CA ARG A 36 -8.70 -21.40 -7.92
C ARG A 36 -9.92 -20.50 -7.92
N GLU A 37 -11.08 -21.10 -7.65
CA GLU A 37 -12.32 -20.37 -7.40
C GLU A 37 -12.27 -19.55 -6.11
N THR A 38 -11.29 -19.83 -5.24
CA THR A 38 -11.04 -19.12 -3.99
C THR A 38 -9.58 -18.61 -3.96
N ASP A 39 -9.38 -17.31 -4.03
CA ASP A 39 -8.11 -16.69 -3.66
C ASP A 39 -7.84 -16.96 -2.16
N ILE A 40 -6.57 -17.10 -1.76
CA ILE A 40 -6.20 -17.15 -0.33
C ILE A 40 -6.70 -15.87 0.38
N TYR A 41 -6.83 -14.77 -0.37
CA TYR A 41 -7.26 -13.47 0.11
C TYR A 41 -8.78 -13.25 0.07
N ASP A 42 -9.57 -14.10 -0.59
CA ASP A 42 -11.04 -13.93 -0.72
C ASP A 42 -11.79 -14.17 0.60
N GLY A 43 -11.16 -14.83 1.58
CA GLY A 43 -11.71 -15.03 2.93
C GLY A 43 -11.25 -14.00 3.96
N LEU A 44 -10.45 -13.00 3.53
CA LEU A 44 -10.12 -11.90 4.40
C LEU A 44 -11.31 -10.94 4.42
N GLU A 45 -12.04 -10.92 5.54
CA GLU A 45 -12.86 -9.77 5.91
C GLU A 45 -11.92 -8.60 6.17
N LEU A 46 -11.43 -7.98 5.09
CA LEU A 46 -10.70 -6.72 5.17
C LEU A 46 -11.70 -5.67 5.65
N PRO A 47 -11.43 -4.99 6.78
CA PRO A 47 -12.26 -3.89 7.22
C PRO A 47 -12.34 -2.87 6.07
N MET A 48 -13.53 -2.65 5.52
CA MET A 48 -13.76 -1.66 4.45
C MET A 48 -13.39 -0.25 4.93
N GLU A 49 -13.49 -0.03 6.25
CA GLU A 49 -13.04 1.14 6.99
C GLU A 49 -11.51 1.35 6.99
N ALA A 50 -10.70 0.39 6.54
CA ALA A 50 -9.26 0.60 6.37
C ALA A 50 -8.93 1.60 5.26
N TRP A 51 -9.87 1.87 4.34
CA TRP A 51 -9.72 2.83 3.26
C TRP A 51 -10.42 4.17 3.52
N ASP A 52 -11.27 4.26 4.55
CA ASP A 52 -11.97 5.49 4.95
C ASP A 52 -11.28 6.22 6.10
N GLU A 53 -9.94 6.20 6.12
CA GLU A 53 -9.15 7.06 7.02
C GLU A 53 -8.02 7.83 6.31
N SER A 54 -8.15 8.07 5.00
CA SER A 54 -7.67 9.34 4.43
C SER A 54 -8.70 10.47 4.60
N GLY A 55 -9.67 10.29 5.50
CA GLY A 55 -10.44 11.37 6.06
C GLY A 55 -9.54 12.21 6.94
N ALA A 56 -8.82 13.15 6.33
CA ALA A 56 -8.49 14.46 6.89
C ALA A 56 -8.35 14.50 8.43
N ASN A 57 -7.52 13.61 8.99
CA ASN A 57 -6.97 13.82 10.31
C ASN A 57 -5.67 14.60 10.14
N ASP A 58 -5.77 15.71 9.42
CA ASP A 58 -5.05 16.92 9.75
C ASP A 58 -5.58 17.30 11.14
N LYS A 59 -5.23 16.53 12.19
CA LYS A 59 -5.20 17.11 13.53
C LYS A 59 -4.30 18.32 13.30
N PRO A 60 -4.80 19.58 13.35
CA PRO A 60 -3.97 20.72 13.07
C PRO A 60 -2.82 20.56 14.04
N LEU A 61 -1.63 20.22 13.53
CA LEU A 61 -0.50 19.80 14.36
C LEU A 61 -0.43 20.82 15.45
N SER A 62 -0.76 20.38 16.67
CA SER A 62 -1.26 21.25 17.74
C SER A 62 -0.40 22.49 17.77
N ARG A 63 -1.01 23.67 17.62
CA ARG A 63 -0.35 24.97 17.47
C ARG A 63 0.79 25.20 18.49
N GLU A 64 0.74 24.49 19.61
CA GLU A 64 1.76 24.43 20.66
C GLU A 64 3.08 23.78 20.22
N LEU A 65 3.07 22.71 19.42
CA LEU A 65 4.30 22.08 18.89
C LEU A 65 4.96 22.96 17.83
N ALA A 66 4.16 23.66 17.01
CA ALA A 66 4.67 24.59 16.00
C ALA A 66 5.40 25.80 16.60
N TRP A 67 4.98 26.26 17.78
CA TRP A 67 5.63 27.36 18.49
C TRP A 67 7.06 27.02 18.96
N TYR A 68 7.28 25.82 19.48
CA TYR A 68 8.62 25.41 19.95
C TYR A 68 9.65 25.41 18.83
N TRP A 69 9.27 24.94 17.63
CA TRP A 69 10.16 24.95 16.47
C TRP A 69 10.48 26.38 16.00
N TRP A 70 9.51 27.29 16.08
CA TRP A 70 9.73 28.71 15.81
C TRP A 70 10.69 29.35 16.84
N ALA A 71 10.51 29.07 18.13
CA ALA A 71 11.38 29.58 19.18
C ALA A 71 12.81 29.03 19.06
N ALA A 72 12.96 27.74 18.76
CA ALA A 72 14.26 27.11 18.50
C ALA A 72 14.96 27.75 17.29
N GLY A 73 14.23 27.96 16.18
CA GLY A 73 14.74 28.64 15.00
C GLY A 73 15.23 30.06 15.28
N MET A 74 14.46 30.86 16.02
CA MET A 74 14.86 32.22 16.43
C MET A 74 16.10 32.22 17.30
N THR A 75 16.20 31.28 18.25
CA THR A 75 17.36 31.18 19.16
C THR A 75 18.65 30.89 18.39
N VAL A 76 18.60 29.92 17.46
CA VAL A 76 19.74 29.58 16.60
C VAL A 76 20.12 30.75 15.69
N LEU A 77 19.13 31.42 15.09
CA LEU A 77 19.36 32.58 14.22
C LEU A 77 20.05 33.72 14.96
N ILE A 78 19.59 34.06 16.16
CA ILE A 78 20.19 35.13 16.98
C ILE A 78 21.64 34.76 17.35
N GLY A 79 21.89 33.53 17.80
CA GLY A 79 23.24 33.07 18.11
C GLY A 79 24.17 33.17 16.90
N PHE A 80 23.69 32.76 15.72
CA PHE A 80 24.45 32.88 14.47
C PHE A 80 24.77 34.34 14.12
N ILE A 81 23.80 35.25 14.26
CA ILE A 81 24.00 36.68 14.03
C ILE A 81 25.03 37.26 15.00
N LEU A 82 24.98 36.92 16.29
CA LEU A 82 25.95 37.39 17.28
C LEU A 82 27.37 36.91 16.95
N VAL A 83 27.53 35.67 16.50
CA VAL A 83 28.82 35.12 16.06
C VAL A 83 29.34 35.84 14.81
N VAL A 84 28.50 36.05 13.79
CA VAL A 84 28.88 36.72 12.53
C VAL A 84 29.24 38.19 12.76
N LEU A 85 28.53 38.86 13.65
CA LEU A 85 28.79 40.26 14.00
C LEU A 85 29.96 40.43 14.98
N GLY A 86 30.58 39.34 15.44
CA GLY A 86 31.73 39.39 16.36
C GLY A 86 31.38 39.90 17.76
N LEU A 87 30.13 39.75 18.19
CA LEU A 87 29.62 40.17 19.51
C LEU A 87 29.87 39.12 20.61
N ASN A 88 30.92 38.31 20.46
CA ASN A 88 31.30 37.25 21.40
C ASN A 88 32.47 37.66 22.29
#